data_AF-A0A520A3F0-F1
#
_entry.id   AF-A0A520A3F0-F1
#
_cell.length_a   1.000
_cell.length_b   1.000
_cell.length_c   1.000
_cell.angle_alpha   90.00
_cell.angle_beta   90.00
_cell.angle_gamma   90.00
#
_symmetry.space_group_name_H-M   'P 1'
#
loop_
_entity.id
_entity.type
_entity.pdbx_description
1 polymer ?
#
loop_
_entity_poly.entity_id
_entity_poly.type
_entity_poly.pdbx_seq_one_letter_code
_entity_poly.pdbx_strand_id
1 'polypeptide(L)'
;MTQQIIESSWRESSQPLLPAHLSIEASEEATYNHIPLHTLGKGKVFSGYDKLVDWIIEQKTVVIDGYTGVFFERIQHQLNLKLAERGVTVNWILSADYLKSEEEIDSLTSQYLGTKESVWGKKTDLKLNDFFNGGLADVERDSDYEVNIVIGLGAALCKWEAPVIYLDVPKNEIQYRMRAGSVKNIGKSELETGPAMYKRSYFVDWVVADQHRNELLDKISIVADGQRTDDLTWTFKESLVAGLKEMAKTVFRVRPWFEKGSWGGQWMKEHVKGLNNDEVNYAWSFELITPENGLVFESDANLLEVSFDFLMLYQYKEVIGKHAGLFGPYFPIRFDFLDTFDGGNLSVQCHPSKDYISSNFGEHITQDETYYILDSKPGAKVYLGFQEDIDPFEFRKALEHSQEHLEKINVERYVQSFPSHKHDLFLIPNGTVHSSGIDNMVLEISATPYIFTFKMYDWLTLDLNGNPRPINIAHAFNNLRFERKGKVVEEEHIAHPVTVDKGADWELIHLPTHREHFYDVHRIEFNTTVEVDTEDSCHVLMLVEGASIELEIDGLKAGTFAYAETFVIPAATKHYRLINRSDKIAKVIKAFIKEETKL
;
A
#
# COMPACT_ATOMS: atom_id res chain seq x y z
N MET A 1 -24.31 -4.53 38.98
CA MET A 1 -23.51 -5.62 38.37
C MET A 1 -23.01 -5.07 37.06
N THR A 2 -21.71 -4.85 37.01
CA THR A 2 -21.01 -4.06 35.99
C THR A 2 -21.03 -4.79 34.65
N GLN A 3 -21.41 -4.03 33.64
CA GLN A 3 -21.57 -4.41 32.25
C GLN A 3 -20.17 -4.62 31.64
N GLN A 4 -19.69 -5.87 31.66
CA GLN A 4 -18.59 -6.31 30.82
C GLN A 4 -19.21 -6.65 29.47
N ILE A 5 -19.40 -5.65 28.62
CA ILE A 5 -19.56 -5.90 27.19
C ILE A 5 -18.21 -6.46 26.75
N ILE A 6 -18.22 -7.73 26.38
CA ILE A 6 -17.16 -8.34 25.60
C ILE A 6 -17.11 -7.52 24.31
N GLU A 7 -16.16 -6.59 24.19
CA GLU A 7 -15.79 -6.02 22.89
C GLU A 7 -15.38 -7.21 22.02
N SER A 8 -16.28 -7.66 21.16
CA SER A 8 -15.89 -8.52 20.04
C SER A 8 -14.89 -7.70 19.25
N SER A 9 -13.62 -8.08 19.32
CA SER A 9 -12.53 -7.44 18.59
C SER A 9 -12.89 -7.45 17.10
N TRP A 10 -13.44 -6.35 16.58
CA TRP A 10 -13.87 -6.21 15.18
C TRP A 10 -12.67 -6.01 14.25
N ARG A 11 -11.46 -5.95 14.81
CA ARG A 11 -10.19 -5.74 14.14
C ARG A 11 -9.11 -6.61 14.80
N GLU A 12 -8.43 -7.46 14.04
CA GLU A 12 -7.32 -8.25 14.55
C GLU A 12 -5.98 -7.56 14.23
N SER A 13 -5.58 -6.66 15.12
CA SER A 13 -4.29 -5.98 15.07
C SER A 13 -3.94 -5.41 16.43
N SER A 14 -2.64 -5.40 16.76
CA SER A 14 -2.15 -4.69 17.92
C SER A 14 -1.77 -3.23 17.62
N GLN A 15 -1.73 -2.83 16.34
CA GLN A 15 -1.45 -1.45 15.92
C GLN A 15 -2.65 -0.57 16.23
N PRO A 16 -2.52 0.58 16.89
CA PRO A 16 -3.66 1.43 17.18
C PRO A 16 -4.33 1.92 15.89
N LEU A 17 -5.66 2.08 15.96
CA LEU A 17 -6.41 2.77 14.90
C LEU A 17 -5.92 4.22 14.81
N LEU A 18 -6.05 4.87 13.65
CA LEU A 18 -5.85 6.32 13.56
C LEU A 18 -6.77 7.00 14.57
N PRO A 19 -6.25 7.81 15.52
CA PRO A 19 -7.11 8.56 16.41
C PRO A 19 -7.95 9.57 15.61
N ALA A 20 -9.18 9.82 16.04
CA ALA A 20 -10.02 10.85 15.42
C ALA A 20 -9.46 12.26 15.61
N HIS A 21 -8.69 12.45 16.69
CA HIS A 21 -8.09 13.72 17.05
C HIS A 21 -6.60 13.60 17.31
N LEU A 22 -5.83 14.59 16.86
CA LEU A 22 -4.42 14.69 17.15
C LEU A 22 -4.20 14.96 18.66
N SER A 23 -3.46 14.08 19.33
CA SER A 23 -2.95 14.36 20.67
C SER A 23 -1.72 15.26 20.56
N ILE A 24 -1.75 16.42 21.23
CA ILE A 24 -0.63 17.37 21.26
C ILE A 24 0.46 16.81 22.17
N GLU A 25 1.22 15.84 21.70
CA GLU A 25 2.52 15.48 22.28
C GLU A 25 3.58 15.70 21.20
N ALA A 26 4.02 16.95 21.07
CA ALA A 26 5.13 17.30 20.19
C ALA A 26 6.44 16.87 20.87
N SER A 27 7.10 15.87 20.31
CA SER A 27 8.52 15.60 20.56
C SER A 27 9.36 16.69 19.91
N GLU A 28 10.31 17.28 20.64
CA GLU A 28 11.26 18.28 20.12
C GLU A 28 12.34 17.66 19.19
N GLU A 29 12.54 16.34 19.22
CA GLU A 29 13.47 15.64 18.33
C GLU A 29 12.79 15.20 17.03
N ALA A 30 13.45 15.44 15.90
CA ALA A 30 13.05 14.95 14.59
C ALA A 30 13.25 13.43 14.53
N THR A 31 12.25 12.68 14.98
CA THR A 31 12.19 11.22 14.91
C THR A 31 11.25 10.79 13.80
N TYR A 32 11.39 9.54 13.35
CA TYR A 32 10.46 8.95 12.39
C TYR A 32 9.00 9.14 12.85
N ASN A 33 8.20 9.78 12.01
CA ASN A 33 6.77 9.98 12.15
C ASN A 33 6.03 8.96 11.26
N HIS A 34 5.34 8.01 11.91
CA HIS A 34 4.52 6.99 11.27
C HIS A 34 3.07 7.45 10.99
N ILE A 35 2.72 8.70 11.30
CA ILE A 35 1.43 9.33 10.98
C ILE A 35 1.71 10.71 10.33
N PRO A 36 2.18 10.74 9.07
CA PRO A 36 2.41 11.99 8.38
C PRO A 36 1.08 12.73 8.12
N LEU A 37 1.02 14.01 8.50
CA LEU A 37 -0.19 14.82 8.42
C LEU A 37 -0.11 15.84 7.29
N HIS A 38 -1.20 16.03 6.57
CA HIS A 38 -1.39 17.06 5.54
C HIS A 38 -2.49 18.03 6.00
N THR A 39 -2.17 19.29 6.24
CA THR A 39 -3.19 20.24 6.73
C THR A 39 -4.13 20.67 5.60
N LEU A 40 -5.42 20.74 5.88
CA LEU A 40 -6.43 21.36 4.99
C LEU A 40 -6.73 22.82 5.37
N GLY A 41 -6.07 23.35 6.39
CA GLY A 41 -6.45 24.61 7.04
C GLY A 41 -7.67 24.43 7.94
N LYS A 42 -8.21 25.53 8.48
CA LYS A 42 -9.28 25.51 9.50
C LYS A 42 -10.67 25.20 8.92
N GLY A 43 -11.48 24.48 9.69
CA GLY A 43 -12.90 24.23 9.44
C GLY A 43 -13.18 23.32 8.26
N LYS A 44 -12.27 22.39 7.95
CA LYS A 44 -12.34 21.54 6.76
C LYS A 44 -12.63 20.07 7.06
N VAL A 45 -12.15 19.57 8.19
CA VAL A 45 -12.47 18.22 8.69
C VAL A 45 -13.42 18.34 9.86
N PHE A 46 -14.53 17.60 9.79
CA PHE A 46 -15.54 17.52 10.82
C PHE A 46 -15.47 16.16 11.52
N SER A 47 -15.84 16.10 12.79
CA SER A 47 -15.97 14.87 13.57
C SER A 47 -17.41 14.70 14.05
N GLY A 48 -17.83 13.44 14.17
CA GLY A 48 -19.16 13.05 14.58
C GLY A 48 -20.24 13.27 13.52
N TYR A 49 -21.48 12.96 13.95
CA TYR A 49 -22.63 12.86 13.06
C TYR A 49 -23.52 14.10 13.04
N ASP A 50 -23.43 15.00 14.02
CA ASP A 50 -24.43 16.06 14.20
C ASP A 50 -24.52 17.00 12.98
N LYS A 51 -23.39 17.55 12.52
CA LYS A 51 -23.34 18.41 11.34
C LYS A 51 -23.62 17.64 10.03
N LEU A 52 -23.25 16.36 9.98
CA LEU A 52 -23.50 15.52 8.81
C LEU A 52 -25.00 15.29 8.63
N VAL A 53 -25.71 15.04 9.73
CA VAL A 53 -27.15 14.83 9.75
C VAL A 53 -27.90 16.11 9.43
N ASP A 54 -27.46 17.26 9.95
CA ASP A 54 -28.04 18.55 9.59
C ASP A 54 -27.93 18.79 8.08
N TRP A 55 -26.76 18.49 7.48
CA TRP A 55 -26.58 18.55 6.03
C TRP A 55 -27.48 17.55 5.28
N ILE A 56 -27.60 16.30 5.75
CA ILE A 56 -28.48 15.28 5.13
C ILE A 56 -29.95 15.76 5.11
N ILE A 57 -30.41 16.36 6.21
CA ILE A 57 -31.78 16.91 6.31
C ILE A 57 -32.00 18.03 5.30
N GLU A 58 -31.02 18.92 5.13
CA GLU A 58 -31.07 19.99 4.11
C GLU A 58 -31.18 19.42 2.69
N GLN A 59 -30.46 18.33 2.38
CA GLN A 59 -30.49 17.70 1.07
C GLN A 59 -31.80 16.94 0.79
N LYS A 60 -32.47 16.42 1.82
CA LYS A 60 -33.68 15.57 1.77
C LYS A 60 -33.53 14.23 1.03
N THR A 61 -32.59 14.11 0.12
CA THR A 61 -32.28 12.89 -0.59
C THR A 61 -30.78 12.77 -0.71
N VAL A 62 -30.22 11.68 -0.19
CA VAL A 62 -28.77 11.43 -0.17
C VAL A 62 -28.49 9.98 -0.51
N VAL A 63 -27.36 9.74 -1.17
CA VAL A 63 -26.82 8.39 -1.36
C VAL A 63 -25.58 8.23 -0.50
N ILE A 64 -25.51 7.16 0.29
CA ILE A 64 -24.37 6.80 1.12
C ILE A 64 -23.74 5.53 0.54
N ASP A 65 -22.74 5.74 -0.32
CA ASP A 65 -21.95 4.66 -0.92
C ASP A 65 -20.62 4.52 -0.17
N GLY A 66 -19.83 3.50 -0.48
CA GLY A 66 -18.53 3.33 0.12
C GLY A 66 -17.80 2.10 -0.37
N TYR A 67 -16.56 1.97 0.11
CA TYR A 67 -15.69 0.87 -0.28
C TYR A 67 -16.04 -0.44 0.44
N THR A 68 -15.45 -1.56 -0.02
CA THR A 68 -15.58 -2.85 0.67
C THR A 68 -15.05 -2.75 2.10
N GLY A 69 -15.65 -3.49 3.04
CA GLY A 69 -15.20 -3.52 4.44
C GLY A 69 -15.73 -2.38 5.32
N VAL A 70 -16.49 -1.43 4.77
CA VAL A 70 -17.27 -0.43 5.54
C VAL A 70 -18.37 -1.12 6.36
N PHE A 71 -18.53 -0.73 7.63
CA PHE A 71 -19.63 -1.18 8.49
C PHE A 71 -20.88 -0.32 8.29
N PHE A 72 -21.55 -0.46 7.13
CA PHE A 72 -22.71 0.36 6.77
C PHE A 72 -23.83 0.31 7.82
N GLU A 73 -24.12 -0.86 8.40
CA GLU A 73 -25.16 -1.01 9.44
C GLU A 73 -24.87 -0.18 10.69
N ARG A 74 -23.60 -0.09 11.12
CA ARG A 74 -23.21 0.71 12.30
C ARG A 74 -23.36 2.19 12.02
N ILE A 75 -22.95 2.64 10.83
CA ILE A 75 -23.06 4.03 10.40
C ILE A 75 -24.54 4.42 10.23
N GLN A 76 -25.34 3.55 9.62
CA GLN A 76 -26.79 3.71 9.51
C GLN A 76 -27.43 3.86 10.90
N HIS A 77 -27.03 3.02 11.86
CA HIS A 77 -27.53 3.09 13.23
C HIS A 77 -27.25 4.46 13.87
N GLN A 78 -26.01 4.94 13.80
CA GLN A 78 -25.63 6.26 14.35
C GLN A 78 -26.38 7.41 13.67
N LEU A 79 -26.49 7.39 12.34
CA LEU A 79 -27.28 8.37 11.58
C LEU A 79 -28.75 8.35 12.00
N ASN A 80 -29.34 7.16 12.13
CA ASN A 80 -30.74 7.00 12.51
C ASN A 80 -31.03 7.53 13.92
N LEU A 81 -30.12 7.29 14.89
CA LEU A 81 -30.24 7.87 16.23
C LEU A 81 -30.28 9.41 16.15
N LYS A 82 -29.35 10.00 15.41
CA LYS A 82 -29.23 11.47 15.27
C LYS A 82 -30.38 12.09 14.47
N LEU A 83 -30.89 11.42 13.45
CA LEU A 83 -32.08 11.85 12.70
C LEU A 83 -33.33 11.79 13.59
N ALA A 84 -33.49 10.74 14.40
CA ALA A 84 -34.59 10.61 15.35
C ALA A 84 -34.54 11.68 16.45
N GLU A 85 -33.35 12.06 16.95
CA GLU A 85 -33.16 13.19 17.89
C GLU A 85 -33.71 14.51 17.31
N ARG A 86 -33.70 14.67 15.99
CA ARG A 86 -34.20 15.85 15.26
C ARG A 86 -35.67 15.72 14.85
N GLY A 87 -36.32 14.60 15.18
CA GLY A 87 -37.73 14.34 14.87
C GLY A 87 -38.00 14.12 13.38
N VAL A 88 -36.98 13.76 12.59
CA VAL A 88 -37.07 13.60 11.13
C VAL A 88 -37.45 12.18 10.77
N THR A 89 -38.44 12.03 9.90
CA THR A 89 -38.82 10.75 9.31
C THR A 89 -37.90 10.39 8.14
N VAL A 90 -37.40 9.14 8.12
CA VAL A 90 -36.40 8.68 7.15
C VAL A 90 -36.85 7.39 6.48
N ASN A 91 -36.84 7.40 5.14
CA ASN A 91 -36.93 6.19 4.33
C ASN A 91 -35.52 5.66 4.06
N TRP A 92 -35.25 4.43 4.50
CA TRP A 92 -33.97 3.74 4.31
C TRP A 92 -34.11 2.67 3.23
N ILE A 93 -33.29 2.75 2.19
CA ILE A 93 -33.17 1.74 1.14
C ILE A 93 -31.77 1.13 1.23
N LEU A 94 -31.68 -0.17 1.45
CA LEU A 94 -30.41 -0.87 1.58
C LEU A 94 -29.98 -1.41 0.22
N SER A 95 -28.80 -1.04 -0.27
CA SER A 95 -28.30 -1.57 -1.56
C SER A 95 -28.12 -3.10 -1.51
N ALA A 96 -27.80 -3.63 -0.32
CA ALA A 96 -27.62 -5.06 -0.08
C ALA A 96 -28.87 -5.90 -0.43
N ASP A 97 -30.07 -5.34 -0.31
CA ASP A 97 -31.34 -6.02 -0.65
C ASP A 97 -31.48 -6.29 -2.16
N TYR A 98 -30.63 -5.66 -2.98
CA TYR A 98 -30.64 -5.75 -4.44
C TYR A 98 -29.43 -6.50 -5.01
N LEU A 99 -28.61 -7.12 -4.16
CA LEU A 99 -27.59 -8.05 -4.62
C LEU A 99 -28.25 -9.27 -5.28
N LYS A 100 -27.54 -9.87 -6.23
CA LYS A 100 -27.84 -11.23 -6.70
C LYS A 100 -27.67 -12.21 -5.55
N SER A 101 -28.26 -13.39 -5.69
CA SER A 101 -28.05 -14.46 -4.70
C SER A 101 -26.58 -14.83 -4.60
N GLU A 102 -26.17 -15.38 -3.45
CA GLU A 102 -24.80 -15.84 -3.22
C GLU A 102 -24.37 -16.86 -4.29
N GLU A 103 -25.26 -17.77 -4.71
CA GLU A 103 -24.98 -18.76 -5.75
C GLU A 103 -24.68 -18.11 -7.11
N GLU A 104 -25.44 -17.08 -7.49
CA GLU A 104 -25.19 -16.34 -8.73
C GLU A 104 -23.85 -15.59 -8.68
N ILE A 105 -23.53 -14.96 -7.55
CA ILE A 105 -22.26 -14.24 -7.37
C ILE A 105 -21.08 -15.21 -7.36
N ASP A 106 -21.19 -16.34 -6.66
CA ASP A 106 -20.15 -17.38 -6.66
C ASP A 106 -19.95 -17.94 -8.07
N SER A 107 -21.03 -18.14 -8.84
CA SER A 107 -20.95 -18.54 -10.25
C SER A 107 -20.21 -17.51 -11.11
N LEU A 108 -20.56 -16.22 -10.97
CA LEU A 108 -19.92 -15.11 -11.71
C LEU A 108 -18.42 -15.02 -11.42
N THR A 109 -18.03 -15.18 -10.16
CA THR A 109 -16.66 -14.96 -9.71
C THR A 109 -15.75 -16.17 -9.87
N SER A 110 -16.30 -17.38 -9.89
CA SER A 110 -15.54 -18.65 -9.91
C SER A 110 -14.48 -18.75 -11.01
N GLN A 111 -14.76 -18.21 -12.20
CA GLN A 111 -13.85 -18.23 -13.35
C GLN A 111 -12.54 -17.45 -13.15
N TYR A 112 -12.50 -16.54 -12.16
CA TYR A 112 -11.35 -15.69 -11.85
C TYR A 112 -10.50 -16.22 -10.69
N LEU A 113 -10.96 -17.23 -9.94
CA LEU A 113 -10.34 -17.61 -8.66
C LEU A 113 -9.40 -18.83 -8.73
N GLY A 114 -9.28 -19.45 -9.91
CA GLY A 114 -8.46 -20.64 -10.09
C GLY A 114 -8.90 -21.81 -9.19
N THR A 115 -7.94 -22.63 -8.75
CA THR A 115 -8.22 -23.74 -7.82
C THR A 115 -8.32 -23.24 -6.38
N LYS A 116 -8.99 -24.00 -5.51
CA LYS A 116 -9.21 -23.62 -4.10
C LYS A 116 -7.91 -23.53 -3.31
N GLU A 117 -6.97 -24.42 -3.58
CA GLU A 117 -5.68 -24.54 -2.90
C GLU A 117 -4.68 -23.46 -3.36
N SER A 118 -4.88 -22.91 -4.56
CA SER A 118 -4.07 -21.83 -5.09
C SER A 118 -4.40 -20.51 -4.41
N VAL A 119 -3.37 -19.74 -4.07
CA VAL A 119 -3.50 -18.33 -3.66
C VAL A 119 -3.68 -17.38 -4.85
N TRP A 120 -3.53 -17.89 -6.08
CA TRP A 120 -3.60 -17.12 -7.31
C TRP A 120 -4.96 -17.21 -7.99
N GLY A 121 -5.38 -16.09 -8.57
CA GLY A 121 -6.52 -15.92 -9.48
C GLY A 121 -6.12 -15.03 -10.65
N LYS A 122 -7.11 -14.47 -11.36
CA LYS A 122 -6.90 -13.55 -12.49
C LYS A 122 -7.81 -12.35 -12.30
N LYS A 123 -7.28 -11.13 -12.52
CA LYS A 123 -8.07 -9.90 -12.41
C LYS A 123 -9.33 -9.99 -13.28
N THR A 124 -10.46 -9.68 -12.65
CA THR A 124 -11.77 -9.73 -13.29
C THR A 124 -11.97 -8.57 -14.27
N ASP A 125 -12.81 -8.80 -15.27
CA ASP A 125 -13.39 -7.78 -16.14
C ASP A 125 -14.86 -7.46 -15.79
N LEU A 126 -15.38 -8.05 -14.69
CA LEU A 126 -16.68 -7.70 -14.12
C LEU A 126 -16.69 -6.25 -13.60
N LYS A 127 -17.90 -5.71 -13.46
CA LYS A 127 -18.18 -4.43 -12.79
C LYS A 127 -18.99 -4.67 -11.54
N LEU A 128 -18.99 -3.71 -10.61
CA LEU A 128 -19.79 -3.84 -9.37
C LEU A 128 -21.28 -4.04 -9.67
N ASN A 129 -21.80 -3.39 -10.72
CA ASN A 129 -23.18 -3.56 -11.17
C ASN A 129 -23.54 -5.01 -11.55
N ASP A 130 -22.58 -5.84 -11.95
CA ASP A 130 -22.83 -7.24 -12.29
C ASP A 130 -23.20 -8.09 -11.07
N PHE A 131 -22.98 -7.59 -9.85
CA PHE A 131 -23.34 -8.24 -8.59
C PHE A 131 -24.78 -7.93 -8.16
N PHE A 132 -25.49 -7.05 -8.86
CA PHE A 132 -26.85 -6.61 -8.52
C PHE A 132 -27.89 -7.20 -9.47
N ASN A 133 -29.10 -7.41 -8.96
CA ASN A 133 -30.24 -7.95 -9.72
C ASN A 133 -30.92 -6.90 -10.64
N GLY A 134 -30.43 -5.66 -10.64
CA GLY A 134 -30.94 -4.54 -11.42
C GLY A 134 -32.03 -3.71 -10.75
N GLY A 135 -32.71 -4.24 -9.73
CA GLY A 135 -33.81 -3.55 -9.05
C GLY A 135 -33.41 -2.26 -8.33
N LEU A 136 -32.14 -2.14 -7.93
CA LEU A 136 -31.61 -0.93 -7.28
C LEU A 136 -31.71 0.31 -8.18
N ALA A 137 -31.64 0.12 -9.51
CA ALA A 137 -31.73 1.22 -10.47
C ALA A 137 -33.15 1.81 -10.57
N ASP A 138 -34.16 1.05 -10.14
CA ASP A 138 -35.59 1.36 -10.28
C ASP A 138 -36.24 1.77 -8.93
N VAL A 139 -35.44 1.91 -7.87
CA VAL A 139 -35.96 2.32 -6.55
C VAL A 139 -36.49 3.75 -6.59
N GLU A 140 -37.70 3.93 -6.06
CA GLU A 140 -38.36 5.23 -5.99
C GLU A 140 -38.19 5.85 -4.60
N ARG A 141 -38.24 7.19 -4.57
CA ARG A 141 -38.27 7.95 -3.32
C ARG A 141 -39.67 7.84 -2.73
N ASP A 142 -39.76 7.73 -1.42
CA ASP A 142 -41.03 7.74 -0.71
C ASP A 142 -41.33 9.17 -0.23
N SER A 143 -42.43 9.73 -0.72
CA SER A 143 -42.89 11.08 -0.37
C SER A 143 -43.50 11.20 1.03
N ASP A 144 -43.80 10.07 1.68
CA ASP A 144 -44.33 10.05 3.04
C ASP A 144 -43.23 10.30 4.10
N TYR A 145 -41.96 10.29 3.68
CA TYR A 145 -40.80 10.54 4.52
C TYR A 145 -40.11 11.85 4.16
N GLU A 146 -39.62 12.57 5.17
CA GLU A 146 -38.92 13.85 4.99
C GLU A 146 -37.54 13.69 4.34
N VAL A 147 -36.86 12.58 4.66
CA VAL A 147 -35.53 12.25 4.13
C VAL A 147 -35.54 10.86 3.50
N ASN A 148 -34.94 10.73 2.33
CA ASN A 148 -34.76 9.47 1.61
C ASN A 148 -33.27 9.15 1.49
N ILE A 149 -32.84 7.96 1.92
CA ILE A 149 -31.43 7.55 1.91
C ILE A 149 -31.29 6.17 1.29
N VAL A 150 -30.46 6.05 0.26
CA VAL A 150 -29.93 4.75 -0.20
C VAL A 150 -28.56 4.54 0.43
N ILE A 151 -28.34 3.43 1.12
CA ILE A 151 -27.08 3.15 1.82
C ILE A 151 -26.55 1.75 1.52
N GLY A 152 -25.22 1.66 1.36
CA GLY A 152 -24.49 0.40 1.20
C GLY A 152 -23.49 0.46 0.04
N LEU A 153 -22.67 -0.59 -0.09
CA LEU A 153 -21.78 -0.75 -1.24
C LEU A 153 -22.63 -0.73 -2.53
N GLY A 154 -22.26 0.10 -3.50
CA GLY A 154 -23.00 0.21 -4.76
C GLY A 154 -24.31 1.00 -4.66
N ALA A 155 -24.59 1.68 -3.54
CA ALA A 155 -25.80 2.49 -3.37
C ALA A 155 -26.00 3.51 -4.51
N ALA A 156 -24.93 4.06 -5.08
CA ALA A 156 -24.97 5.02 -6.18
C ALA A 156 -25.22 4.39 -7.56
N LEU A 157 -25.43 3.07 -7.63
CA LEU A 157 -26.06 2.41 -8.78
C LEU A 157 -27.56 2.73 -8.87
N CYS A 158 -28.16 3.25 -7.80
CA CYS A 158 -29.48 3.87 -7.91
C CYS A 158 -29.39 5.09 -8.85
N LYS A 159 -30.42 5.31 -9.67
CA LYS A 159 -30.43 6.40 -10.66
C LYS A 159 -30.86 7.74 -10.06
N TRP A 160 -30.65 7.94 -8.75
CA TRP A 160 -31.03 9.17 -8.09
C TRP A 160 -30.04 10.28 -8.41
N GLU A 161 -30.55 11.39 -8.93
CA GLU A 161 -29.82 12.67 -8.94
C GLU A 161 -29.84 13.23 -7.51
N ALA A 162 -28.85 12.81 -6.72
CA ALA A 162 -28.67 13.16 -5.32
C ALA A 162 -27.18 13.20 -4.98
N PRO A 163 -26.77 14.03 -3.99
CA PRO A 163 -25.38 14.08 -3.57
C PRO A 163 -24.95 12.77 -2.90
N VAL A 164 -23.69 12.37 -3.14
CA VAL A 164 -23.10 11.14 -2.60
C VAL A 164 -22.19 11.43 -1.42
N ILE A 165 -22.44 10.76 -0.30
CA ILE A 165 -21.47 10.57 0.78
C ILE A 165 -20.71 9.28 0.47
N TYR A 166 -19.39 9.36 0.32
CA TYR A 166 -18.54 8.20 0.06
C TYR A 166 -17.75 7.82 1.32
N LEU A 167 -17.98 6.62 1.82
CA LEU A 167 -17.30 6.04 2.97
C LEU A 167 -16.06 5.29 2.51
N ASP A 168 -14.88 5.76 2.88
CA ASP A 168 -13.61 5.14 2.53
C ASP A 168 -12.98 4.43 3.75
N VAL A 169 -12.27 3.34 3.48
CA VAL A 169 -11.52 2.60 4.51
C VAL A 169 -10.21 2.12 3.86
N PRO A 170 -9.04 2.47 4.43
CA PRO A 170 -7.75 1.97 3.96
C PRO A 170 -7.69 0.42 3.92
N LYS A 171 -7.01 -0.15 2.91
CA LYS A 171 -7.01 -1.61 2.71
C LYS A 171 -6.39 -2.39 3.85
N ASN A 172 -5.35 -1.87 4.50
CA ASN A 172 -4.77 -2.48 5.71
C ASN A 172 -5.82 -2.67 6.83
N GLU A 173 -6.69 -1.68 7.05
CA GLU A 173 -7.79 -1.78 8.00
C GLU A 173 -8.82 -2.85 7.59
N ILE A 174 -9.15 -2.93 6.30
CA ILE A 174 -10.02 -3.99 5.77
C ILE A 174 -9.40 -5.35 6.06
N GLN A 175 -8.10 -5.54 5.85
CA GLN A 175 -7.41 -6.80 6.13
C GLN A 175 -7.44 -7.16 7.62
N TYR A 176 -7.32 -6.19 8.53
CA TYR A 176 -7.47 -6.43 9.96
C TYR A 176 -8.90 -6.86 10.34
N ARG A 177 -9.91 -6.27 9.69
CA ARG A 177 -11.31 -6.68 9.83
C ARG A 177 -11.57 -8.08 9.28
N MET A 178 -10.94 -8.43 8.15
CA MET A 178 -11.01 -9.77 7.56
C MET A 178 -10.46 -10.83 8.52
N ARG A 179 -9.30 -10.58 9.13
CA ARG A 179 -8.69 -11.50 10.12
C ARG A 179 -9.57 -11.68 11.36
N ALA A 180 -10.17 -10.60 11.84
CA ALA A 180 -11.17 -10.64 12.93
C ALA A 180 -12.49 -11.32 12.55
N GLY A 181 -12.73 -11.63 11.27
CA GLY A 181 -14.01 -12.18 10.79
C GLY A 181 -15.17 -11.18 10.88
N SER A 182 -14.90 -9.87 10.86
CA SER A 182 -15.92 -8.83 11.00
C SER A 182 -16.48 -8.33 9.67
N VAL A 183 -15.81 -8.63 8.56
CA VAL A 183 -16.24 -8.30 7.19
C VAL A 183 -16.27 -9.56 6.33
N LYS A 184 -16.98 -9.51 5.20
CA LYS A 184 -17.17 -10.61 4.24
C LYS A 184 -16.87 -10.13 2.82
N ASN A 185 -16.62 -11.06 1.91
CA ASN A 185 -16.60 -10.77 0.48
C ASN A 185 -18.00 -10.34 0.00
N ILE A 186 -18.05 -9.62 -1.12
CA ILE A 186 -19.29 -9.03 -1.64
C ILE A 186 -20.35 -10.13 -1.86
N GLY A 187 -21.51 -10.03 -1.21
CA GLY A 187 -22.61 -10.98 -1.38
C GLY A 187 -22.44 -12.34 -0.68
N LYS A 188 -21.42 -12.54 0.16
CA LYS A 188 -21.30 -13.75 0.99
C LYS A 188 -22.10 -13.62 2.28
N SER A 189 -22.89 -14.66 2.59
CA SER A 189 -23.60 -14.77 3.87
C SER A 189 -22.71 -15.28 5.00
N GLU A 190 -21.65 -16.02 4.69
CA GLU A 190 -20.73 -16.61 5.67
C GLU A 190 -19.27 -16.16 5.46
N LEU A 191 -18.44 -16.35 6.49
CA LEU A 191 -17.00 -16.08 6.40
C LEU A 191 -16.29 -17.16 5.57
N GLU A 192 -15.41 -16.74 4.67
CA GLU A 192 -14.45 -17.62 4.03
C GLU A 192 -13.15 -17.70 4.84
N THR A 193 -12.27 -18.65 4.49
CA THR A 193 -10.93 -18.68 5.08
C THR A 193 -10.15 -17.44 4.68
N GLY A 194 -9.25 -16.94 5.54
CA GLY A 194 -8.44 -15.75 5.24
C GLY A 194 -7.77 -15.76 3.86
N PRO A 195 -7.08 -16.85 3.45
CA PRO A 195 -6.49 -16.94 2.11
C PRO A 195 -7.51 -16.89 0.96
N ALA A 196 -8.67 -17.55 1.10
CA ALA A 196 -9.70 -17.54 0.07
C ALA A 196 -10.35 -16.15 -0.06
N MET A 197 -10.65 -15.53 1.09
CA MET A 197 -11.21 -14.19 1.19
C MET A 197 -10.29 -13.14 0.57
N TYR A 198 -8.99 -13.19 0.91
CA TYR A 198 -8.00 -12.27 0.35
C TYR A 198 -7.84 -12.48 -1.16
N LYS A 199 -7.72 -13.73 -1.63
CA LYS A 199 -7.63 -14.05 -3.06
C LYS A 199 -8.81 -13.46 -3.83
N ARG A 200 -10.04 -13.72 -3.37
CA ARG A 200 -11.23 -13.17 -4.01
C ARG A 200 -11.25 -11.65 -3.97
N SER A 201 -10.83 -11.04 -2.87
CA SER A 201 -10.77 -9.59 -2.75
C SER A 201 -9.80 -8.99 -3.76
N TYR A 202 -8.59 -9.54 -3.86
CA TYR A 202 -7.56 -9.04 -4.75
C TYR A 202 -7.95 -9.12 -6.23
N PHE A 203 -8.46 -10.27 -6.67
CA PHE A 203 -8.72 -10.51 -8.09
C PHE A 203 -10.12 -10.05 -8.54
N VAL A 204 -11.06 -9.85 -7.61
CA VAL A 204 -12.46 -9.54 -7.91
C VAL A 204 -12.98 -8.35 -7.11
N ASP A 205 -13.19 -8.50 -5.80
CA ASP A 205 -14.01 -7.55 -5.05
C ASP A 205 -13.38 -6.13 -5.01
N TRP A 206 -12.06 -6.03 -4.82
CA TRP A 206 -11.36 -4.74 -4.86
C TRP A 206 -11.29 -4.18 -6.28
N VAL A 207 -11.15 -5.03 -7.30
CA VAL A 207 -11.15 -4.58 -8.71
C VAL A 207 -12.47 -3.89 -9.06
N VAL A 208 -13.60 -4.52 -8.72
CA VAL A 208 -14.93 -3.95 -9.02
C VAL A 208 -15.25 -2.74 -8.13
N ALA A 209 -14.78 -2.72 -6.87
CA ALA A 209 -14.96 -1.59 -5.96
C ALA A 209 -14.10 -0.38 -6.35
N ASP A 210 -12.85 -0.60 -6.75
CA ASP A 210 -11.95 0.44 -7.26
C ASP A 210 -12.53 1.07 -8.53
N GLN A 211 -13.02 0.26 -9.46
CA GLN A 211 -13.69 0.77 -10.67
C GLN A 211 -14.93 1.61 -10.31
N HIS A 212 -15.79 1.11 -9.41
CA HIS A 212 -16.99 1.83 -8.97
C HIS A 212 -16.65 3.18 -8.33
N ARG A 213 -15.69 3.22 -7.39
CA ARG A 213 -15.19 4.48 -6.78
C ARG A 213 -14.76 5.47 -7.86
N ASN A 214 -14.00 5.01 -8.86
CA ASN A 214 -13.47 5.86 -9.92
C ASN A 214 -14.60 6.47 -10.78
N GLU A 215 -15.66 5.70 -11.06
CA GLU A 215 -16.84 6.16 -11.79
C GLU A 215 -17.70 7.15 -10.96
N LEU A 216 -17.59 7.12 -9.63
CA LEU A 216 -18.33 8.00 -8.72
C LEU A 216 -17.69 9.35 -8.42
N LEU A 217 -16.41 9.56 -8.75
CA LEU A 217 -15.64 10.72 -8.28
C LEU A 217 -16.37 12.06 -8.47
N ASP A 218 -17.05 12.25 -9.61
CA ASP A 218 -17.77 13.48 -9.93
C ASP A 218 -19.07 13.68 -9.12
N LYS A 219 -19.68 12.61 -8.62
CA LYS A 219 -20.92 12.63 -7.83
C LYS A 219 -20.68 12.82 -6.33
N ILE A 220 -19.47 12.51 -5.86
CA ILE A 220 -19.11 12.63 -4.44
C ILE A 220 -19.24 14.09 -4.00
N SER A 221 -19.96 14.31 -2.90
CA SER A 221 -20.07 15.61 -2.21
C SER A 221 -19.31 15.59 -0.88
N ILE A 222 -19.31 14.46 -0.19
CA ILE A 222 -18.62 14.26 1.09
C ILE A 222 -17.79 12.97 1.01
N VAL A 223 -16.56 13.02 1.53
CA VAL A 223 -15.74 11.83 1.80
C VAL A 223 -15.62 11.67 3.31
N ALA A 224 -15.81 10.45 3.80
CA ALA A 224 -15.84 10.13 5.21
C ALA A 224 -14.96 8.89 5.50
N ASP A 225 -14.18 8.96 6.57
CA ASP A 225 -13.27 7.90 7.00
C ASP A 225 -14.03 6.88 7.87
N GLY A 226 -14.34 5.73 7.28
CA GLY A 226 -15.09 4.64 7.88
C GLY A 226 -14.29 3.76 8.85
N GLN A 227 -13.08 4.17 9.24
CA GLN A 227 -12.29 3.48 10.27
C GLN A 227 -13.01 3.49 11.63
N ARG A 228 -13.70 4.58 11.96
CA ARG A 228 -14.36 4.82 13.26
C ARG A 228 -15.85 5.01 13.08
N THR A 229 -16.64 4.02 13.49
CA THR A 229 -18.11 4.10 13.32
C THR A 229 -18.78 5.00 14.36
N ASP A 230 -18.21 5.17 15.54
CA ASP A 230 -18.82 5.97 16.60
C ASP A 230 -18.40 7.45 16.57
N ASP A 231 -17.28 7.75 15.93
CA ASP A 231 -16.74 9.09 15.75
C ASP A 231 -16.24 9.27 14.31
N LEU A 232 -17.21 9.37 13.40
CA LEU A 232 -16.98 9.48 11.97
C LEU A 232 -16.36 10.83 11.64
N THR A 233 -15.17 10.83 11.05
CA THR A 233 -14.53 12.05 10.53
C THR A 233 -14.80 12.18 9.04
N TRP A 234 -15.09 13.38 8.57
CA TRP A 234 -15.48 13.61 7.18
C TRP A 234 -15.15 15.02 6.69
N THR A 235 -15.07 15.19 5.37
CA THR A 235 -14.82 16.47 4.69
C THR A 235 -15.68 16.60 3.44
N PHE A 236 -15.97 17.83 3.04
CA PHE A 236 -16.48 18.11 1.70
C PHE A 236 -15.41 17.83 0.64
N LYS A 237 -15.85 17.37 -0.54
CA LYS A 237 -14.99 17.04 -1.68
C LYS A 237 -14.11 18.21 -2.09
N GLU A 238 -14.62 19.44 -2.08
CA GLU A 238 -13.89 20.62 -2.52
C GLU A 238 -12.64 20.86 -1.66
N SER A 239 -12.76 20.65 -0.35
CA SER A 239 -11.65 20.78 0.60
C SER A 239 -10.61 19.68 0.39
N LEU A 240 -11.06 18.43 0.21
CA LEU A 240 -10.16 17.31 -0.08
C LEU A 240 -9.39 17.54 -1.38
N VAL A 241 -10.09 17.86 -2.47
CA VAL A 241 -9.47 18.10 -3.79
C VAL A 241 -8.51 19.29 -3.75
N ALA A 242 -8.78 20.32 -2.95
CA ALA A 242 -7.85 21.42 -2.75
C ALA A 242 -6.56 20.95 -2.06
N GLY A 243 -6.64 20.16 -1.00
CA GLY A 243 -5.48 19.56 -0.34
C GLY A 243 -4.67 18.65 -1.26
N LEU A 244 -5.34 17.79 -2.03
CA LEU A 244 -4.68 16.92 -3.02
C LEU A 244 -3.94 17.72 -4.09
N LYS A 245 -4.50 18.84 -4.55
CA LYS A 245 -3.84 19.76 -5.51
C LYS A 245 -2.60 20.43 -4.93
N GLU A 246 -2.61 20.77 -3.65
CA GLU A 246 -1.46 21.33 -2.96
C GLU A 246 -0.34 20.28 -2.85
N MET A 247 -0.69 19.08 -2.35
CA MET A 247 0.24 17.95 -2.24
C MET A 247 0.90 17.59 -3.57
N ALA A 248 0.14 17.63 -4.67
CA ALA A 248 0.64 17.34 -6.02
C ALA A 248 1.60 18.39 -6.58
N LYS A 249 1.83 19.51 -5.89
CA LYS A 249 2.74 20.59 -6.29
C LYS A 249 3.84 20.88 -5.27
N THR A 250 3.83 20.21 -4.13
CA THR A 250 4.77 20.44 -3.04
C THR A 250 5.50 19.15 -2.70
N VAL A 251 5.02 18.43 -1.69
CA VAL A 251 5.54 17.18 -1.17
C VAL A 251 4.39 16.41 -0.53
N PHE A 252 4.47 15.09 -0.53
CA PHE A 252 3.55 14.27 0.26
C PHE A 252 4.22 13.03 0.84
N ARG A 253 3.54 12.48 1.85
CA ARG A 253 3.83 11.20 2.47
C ARG A 253 2.52 10.45 2.65
N VAL A 254 2.60 9.13 2.56
CA VAL A 254 1.48 8.26 2.89
C VAL A 254 1.66 7.70 4.29
N ARG A 255 0.59 7.23 4.92
CA ARG A 255 0.68 6.58 6.22
C ARG A 255 1.28 5.17 6.06
N PRO A 256 2.50 4.91 6.56
CA PRO A 256 3.12 3.60 6.47
C PRO A 256 2.31 2.55 7.25
N TRP A 257 2.37 1.30 6.80
CA TRP A 257 1.75 0.17 7.48
C TRP A 257 2.78 -0.90 7.83
N PHE A 258 2.88 -1.22 9.12
CA PHE A 258 3.83 -2.19 9.67
C PHE A 258 3.13 -3.52 9.94
N GLU A 259 3.72 -4.62 9.49
CA GLU A 259 3.14 -5.96 9.62
C GLU A 259 4.18 -6.97 10.08
N LYS A 260 3.77 -7.84 11.02
CA LYS A 260 4.60 -8.92 11.54
C LYS A 260 4.73 -10.04 10.51
N GLY A 261 5.76 -10.86 10.64
CA GLY A 261 5.97 -11.97 9.73
C GLY A 261 6.86 -13.05 10.29
N SER A 262 6.83 -14.22 9.66
CA SER A 262 7.56 -15.41 10.12
C SER A 262 9.08 -15.25 10.14
N TRP A 263 9.61 -14.29 9.40
CA TRP A 263 11.04 -13.98 9.32
C TRP A 263 11.39 -12.62 9.94
N GLY A 264 10.38 -11.89 10.44
CA GLY A 264 10.52 -10.49 10.83
C GLY A 264 11.52 -10.27 11.95
N GLY A 265 12.19 -9.13 11.88
CA GLY A 265 13.23 -8.70 12.79
C GLY A 265 12.79 -7.69 13.85
N GLN A 266 13.78 -7.07 14.48
CA GLN A 266 13.59 -6.13 15.59
C GLN A 266 14.01 -4.70 15.26
N TRP A 267 14.62 -4.44 14.10
CA TRP A 267 15.16 -3.13 13.74
C TRP A 267 14.07 -2.05 13.78
N MET A 268 12.90 -2.31 13.20
CA MET A 268 11.81 -1.33 13.17
C MET A 268 11.28 -0.98 14.58
N LYS A 269 11.25 -1.94 15.50
CA LYS A 269 10.83 -1.70 16.90
C LYS A 269 11.79 -0.76 17.62
N GLU A 270 13.08 -0.89 17.35
CA GLU A 270 14.14 -0.11 17.99
C GLU A 270 14.25 1.32 17.42
N HIS A 271 13.89 1.50 16.14
CA HIS A 271 14.14 2.76 15.43
C HIS A 271 12.87 3.60 15.16
N VAL A 272 11.68 3.00 15.18
CA VAL A 272 10.41 3.70 14.92
C VAL A 272 9.63 3.91 16.22
N LYS A 273 9.67 5.15 16.74
CA LYS A 273 8.89 5.51 17.94
C LYS A 273 7.38 5.42 17.64
N GLY A 274 6.64 4.86 18.60
CA GLY A 274 5.18 4.74 18.55
C GLY A 274 4.66 3.42 17.96
N LEU A 275 5.54 2.57 17.39
CA LEU A 275 5.15 1.19 17.09
C LEU A 275 4.87 0.41 18.38
N ASN A 276 3.94 -0.54 18.28
CA ASN A 276 3.64 -1.43 19.39
C ASN A 276 4.83 -2.35 19.67
N ASN A 277 5.45 -2.21 20.84
CA ASN A 277 6.58 -3.03 21.26
C ASN A 277 6.19 -4.43 21.74
N ASP A 278 4.90 -4.67 22.00
CA ASP A 278 4.37 -5.99 22.37
C ASP A 278 4.21 -6.91 21.15
N GLU A 279 4.31 -6.40 19.92
CA GLU A 279 4.40 -7.25 18.73
C GLU A 279 5.67 -8.11 18.77
N VAL A 280 5.55 -9.36 18.31
CA VAL A 280 6.66 -10.31 18.31
C VAL A 280 7.84 -9.81 17.46
N ASN A 281 7.54 -9.19 16.32
CA ASN A 281 8.48 -8.60 15.37
C ASN A 281 7.73 -7.67 14.40
N TYR A 282 8.48 -7.02 13.51
CA TYR A 282 7.96 -6.52 12.25
C TYR A 282 8.78 -7.10 11.11
N ALA A 283 8.11 -7.59 10.08
CA ALA A 283 8.75 -8.09 8.87
C ALA A 283 8.70 -7.06 7.76
N TRP A 284 7.53 -6.43 7.59
CA TRP A 284 7.26 -5.47 6.53
C TRP A 284 6.95 -4.08 7.07
N SER A 285 7.37 -3.04 6.33
CA SER A 285 6.72 -1.72 6.38
C SER A 285 6.38 -1.25 4.97
N PHE A 286 5.09 -1.20 4.67
CA PHE A 286 4.55 -0.67 3.43
C PHE A 286 4.70 0.87 3.47
N GLU A 287 5.88 1.37 3.12
CA GLU A 287 6.23 2.80 3.21
C GLU A 287 5.54 3.64 2.12
N LEU A 288 5.42 3.09 0.91
CA LEU A 288 4.78 3.77 -0.23
C LEU A 288 4.20 2.76 -1.24
N ILE A 289 2.99 2.29 -1.01
CA ILE A 289 2.25 1.34 -1.86
C ILE A 289 0.81 1.86 -2.03
N THR A 290 0.53 2.48 -3.18
CA THR A 290 -0.77 3.14 -3.46
C THR A 290 -1.99 2.30 -3.17
N PRO A 291 -2.03 1.01 -3.56
CA PRO A 291 -3.20 0.20 -3.26
C PRO A 291 -3.44 -0.04 -1.76
N GLU A 292 -2.44 0.14 -0.90
CA GLU A 292 -2.48 -0.25 0.53
C GLU A 292 -2.45 0.94 1.50
N ASN A 293 -1.80 2.05 1.14
CA ASN A 293 -1.62 3.19 2.05
C ASN A 293 -2.69 4.28 1.91
N GLY A 294 -2.95 4.97 3.02
CA GLY A 294 -3.78 6.16 3.07
C GLY A 294 -2.98 7.48 3.14
N LEU A 295 -3.69 8.58 2.96
CA LEU A 295 -3.25 9.95 3.17
C LEU A 295 -4.02 10.51 4.37
N VAL A 296 -3.30 11.00 5.38
CA VAL A 296 -3.92 11.56 6.59
C VAL A 296 -3.98 13.08 6.47
N PHE A 297 -5.19 13.59 6.47
CA PHE A 297 -5.48 15.02 6.49
C PHE A 297 -5.82 15.50 7.90
N GLU A 298 -5.41 16.72 8.21
CA GLU A 298 -5.69 17.37 9.50
C GLU A 298 -6.44 18.70 9.29
N SER A 299 -7.43 18.96 10.14
CA SER A 299 -8.05 20.27 10.30
C SER A 299 -8.69 20.40 11.68
N ASP A 300 -8.34 21.46 12.41
CA ASP A 300 -8.83 21.73 13.77
C ASP A 300 -8.63 20.52 14.71
N ALA A 301 -7.45 19.88 14.61
CA ALA A 301 -7.05 18.65 15.27
C ALA A 301 -7.84 17.39 14.86
N ASN A 302 -8.86 17.48 14.00
CA ASN A 302 -9.54 16.29 13.47
C ASN A 302 -8.68 15.64 12.39
N LEU A 303 -8.55 14.32 12.44
CA LEU A 303 -7.81 13.52 11.48
C LEU A 303 -8.77 12.75 10.56
N LEU A 304 -8.48 12.78 9.26
CA LEU A 304 -9.23 12.07 8.23
C LEU A 304 -8.25 11.31 7.36
N GLU A 305 -8.41 9.99 7.25
CA GLU A 305 -7.66 9.20 6.28
C GLU A 305 -8.50 8.88 5.04
N VAL A 306 -7.90 9.01 3.87
CA VAL A 306 -8.46 8.55 2.60
C VAL A 306 -7.41 7.74 1.85
N SER A 307 -7.81 6.81 0.99
CA SER A 307 -6.87 6.04 0.17
C SER A 307 -5.95 6.97 -0.66
N PHE A 308 -4.68 6.59 -0.80
CA PHE A 308 -3.74 7.25 -1.70
C PHE A 308 -4.26 7.24 -3.17
N ASP A 309 -5.15 6.31 -3.53
CA ASP A 309 -5.86 6.34 -4.81
C ASP A 309 -6.48 7.71 -5.14
N PHE A 310 -7.03 8.43 -4.15
CA PHE A 310 -7.65 9.74 -4.40
C PHE A 310 -6.67 10.76 -4.97
N LEU A 311 -5.43 10.80 -4.49
CA LEU A 311 -4.41 11.72 -5.03
C LEU A 311 -4.10 11.38 -6.48
N MET A 312 -3.93 10.10 -6.78
CA MET A 312 -3.61 9.67 -8.14
C MET A 312 -4.78 9.88 -9.11
N LEU A 313 -6.01 9.56 -8.70
CA LEU A 313 -7.20 9.76 -9.52
C LEU A 313 -7.42 11.23 -9.90
N TYR A 314 -7.17 12.16 -8.96
CA TYR A 314 -7.34 13.59 -9.23
C TYR A 314 -6.12 14.27 -9.85
N GLN A 315 -4.89 13.84 -9.50
CA GLN A 315 -3.67 14.60 -9.76
C GLN A 315 -2.51 13.80 -10.39
N TYR A 316 -2.71 12.59 -10.92
CA TYR A 316 -1.60 11.76 -11.43
C TYR A 316 -0.69 12.47 -12.44
N LYS A 317 -1.22 13.39 -13.26
CA LYS A 317 -0.40 14.13 -14.24
C LYS A 317 0.60 15.06 -13.56
N GLU A 318 0.16 15.77 -12.52
CA GLU A 318 1.01 16.68 -11.74
C GLU A 318 1.99 15.89 -10.87
N VAL A 319 1.56 14.73 -10.37
CA VAL A 319 2.40 13.82 -9.58
C VAL A 319 3.50 13.21 -10.45
N ILE A 320 3.14 12.53 -11.54
CA ILE A 320 4.06 11.72 -12.36
C ILE A 320 4.84 12.56 -13.39
N GLY A 321 4.24 13.63 -13.91
CA GLY A 321 4.85 14.49 -14.94
C GLY A 321 4.88 13.84 -16.32
N LYS A 322 6.02 13.93 -17.01
CA LYS A 322 6.22 13.47 -18.39
C LYS A 322 5.85 12.00 -18.63
N HIS A 323 5.94 11.17 -17.59
CA HIS A 323 5.63 9.73 -17.67
C HIS A 323 4.15 9.39 -17.41
N ALA A 324 3.28 10.38 -17.16
CA ALA A 324 1.88 10.16 -16.82
C ALA A 324 1.10 9.40 -17.91
N GLY A 325 1.50 9.53 -19.18
CA GLY A 325 0.88 8.80 -20.30
C GLY A 325 1.15 7.29 -20.30
N LEU A 326 2.17 6.83 -19.57
CA LEU A 326 2.52 5.41 -19.45
C LEU A 326 1.69 4.72 -18.36
N PHE A 327 1.54 5.38 -17.21
CA PHE A 327 0.98 4.75 -16.01
C PHE A 327 -0.46 5.18 -15.70
N GLY A 328 -0.94 6.30 -16.26
CA GLY A 328 -2.23 6.87 -15.89
C GLY A 328 -2.31 7.13 -14.37
N PRO A 329 -3.42 6.79 -13.69
CA PRO A 329 -3.56 6.97 -12.25
C PRO A 329 -2.82 5.91 -11.41
N TYR A 330 -2.06 5.00 -12.03
CA TYR A 330 -1.28 4.03 -11.28
C TYR A 330 0.06 4.67 -10.87
N PHE A 331 0.33 4.78 -9.56
CA PHE A 331 1.66 5.23 -9.11
C PHE A 331 2.66 4.07 -9.28
N PRO A 332 3.80 4.27 -9.94
CA PRO A 332 4.58 3.14 -10.46
C PRO A 332 5.66 2.60 -9.52
N ILE A 333 6.22 3.42 -8.64
CA ILE A 333 7.34 3.04 -7.77
C ILE A 333 6.80 2.81 -6.36
N ARG A 334 7.23 1.74 -5.71
CA ARG A 334 6.99 1.50 -4.28
C ARG A 334 8.28 1.40 -3.49
N PHE A 335 8.20 1.80 -2.23
CA PHE A 335 9.20 1.58 -1.20
C PHE A 335 8.58 0.66 -0.13
N ASP A 336 9.31 -0.37 0.28
CA ASP A 336 8.95 -1.28 1.38
C ASP A 336 10.18 -1.54 2.25
N PHE A 337 9.97 -1.76 3.54
CA PHE A 337 11.03 -2.25 4.42
C PHE A 337 10.91 -3.74 4.64
N LEU A 338 12.03 -4.44 4.44
CA LEU A 338 12.16 -5.86 4.81
C LEU A 338 13.18 -5.97 5.94
N ASP A 339 12.68 -6.22 7.15
CA ASP A 339 13.48 -6.32 8.37
C ASP A 339 13.78 -7.79 8.72
N THR A 340 15.04 -8.20 8.52
CA THR A 340 15.54 -9.52 8.92
C THR A 340 16.51 -9.46 10.12
N PHE A 341 16.62 -8.32 10.83
CA PHE A 341 17.50 -8.15 11.99
C PHE A 341 17.09 -9.03 13.17
N ASP A 342 17.97 -9.93 13.61
CA ASP A 342 17.65 -10.93 14.65
C ASP A 342 16.41 -11.78 14.32
N GLY A 343 16.06 -11.88 13.03
CA GLY A 343 14.92 -12.61 12.53
C GLY A 343 15.36 -13.88 11.79
N GLY A 344 14.89 -14.04 10.56
CA GLY A 344 15.27 -15.14 9.68
C GLY A 344 15.52 -14.69 8.25
N ASN A 345 15.99 -15.62 7.43
CA ASN A 345 16.11 -15.38 5.99
C ASN A 345 14.72 -15.21 5.35
N LEU A 346 14.63 -14.29 4.40
CA LEU A 346 13.48 -14.20 3.50
C LEU A 346 13.45 -15.43 2.58
N SER A 347 12.27 -15.82 2.06
CA SER A 347 12.14 -16.93 1.11
C SER A 347 13.10 -16.80 -0.08
N VAL A 348 13.63 -17.92 -0.56
CA VAL A 348 14.22 -18.02 -1.90
C VAL A 348 13.08 -17.92 -2.91
N GLN A 349 13.12 -16.89 -3.75
CA GLN A 349 11.97 -16.49 -4.57
C GLN A 349 12.40 -15.88 -5.91
N CYS A 350 11.42 -15.66 -6.80
CA CYS A 350 11.56 -14.84 -8.00
C CYS A 350 10.22 -14.15 -8.31
N HIS A 351 10.27 -13.15 -9.19
CA HIS A 351 9.09 -12.42 -9.70
C HIS A 351 8.73 -12.84 -11.12
N PRO A 352 7.45 -12.77 -11.51
CA PRO A 352 7.01 -13.11 -12.86
C PRO A 352 7.57 -12.17 -13.92
N SER A 353 7.83 -12.70 -15.10
CA SER A 353 8.01 -11.90 -16.32
C SER A 353 6.72 -11.20 -16.73
N LYS A 354 6.83 -10.14 -17.54
CA LYS A 354 5.67 -9.35 -17.99
C LYS A 354 4.65 -10.20 -18.75
N ASP A 355 5.11 -11.04 -19.68
CA ASP A 355 4.23 -11.91 -20.46
C ASP A 355 3.50 -12.92 -19.57
N TYR A 356 4.19 -13.45 -18.56
CA TYR A 356 3.62 -14.40 -17.62
C TYR A 356 2.58 -13.75 -16.71
N ILE A 357 2.89 -12.59 -16.11
CA ILE A 357 1.98 -11.92 -15.18
C ILE A 357 0.69 -11.46 -15.87
N SER A 358 0.81 -10.96 -17.10
CA SER A 358 -0.33 -10.53 -17.91
C SER A 358 -1.21 -11.70 -18.32
N SER A 359 -0.62 -12.80 -18.81
CA SER A 359 -1.40 -13.92 -19.33
C SER A 359 -2.11 -14.72 -18.23
N ASN A 360 -1.45 -14.89 -17.07
CA ASN A 360 -1.94 -15.73 -15.99
C ASN A 360 -2.78 -14.98 -14.95
N PHE A 361 -2.42 -13.72 -14.62
CA PHE A 361 -3.02 -13.00 -13.49
C PHE A 361 -3.70 -11.69 -13.89
N GLY A 362 -3.53 -11.22 -15.13
CA GLY A 362 -4.18 -10.01 -15.64
C GLY A 362 -3.52 -8.70 -15.19
N GLU A 363 -2.25 -8.74 -14.75
CA GLU A 363 -1.48 -7.54 -14.45
C GLU A 363 -0.75 -6.99 -15.68
N HIS A 364 -0.46 -5.69 -15.67
CA HIS A 364 0.15 -5.00 -16.82
C HIS A 364 1.63 -4.68 -16.63
N ILE A 365 2.13 -4.75 -15.40
CA ILE A 365 3.52 -4.51 -15.04
C ILE A 365 4.00 -5.59 -14.08
N THR A 366 5.31 -5.78 -14.03
CA THR A 366 6.02 -6.76 -13.19
C THR A 366 6.31 -6.18 -11.80
N GLN A 367 6.74 -7.04 -10.87
CA GLN A 367 7.30 -6.66 -9.57
C GLN A 367 8.84 -6.70 -9.68
N ASP A 368 9.42 -5.89 -10.57
CA ASP A 368 10.87 -5.76 -10.66
C ASP A 368 11.38 -4.92 -9.49
N GLU A 369 12.39 -5.43 -8.77
CA GLU A 369 12.80 -4.86 -7.48
C GLU A 369 14.31 -4.67 -7.34
N THR A 370 14.70 -3.97 -6.29
CA THR A 370 16.08 -3.84 -5.85
C THR A 370 16.12 -3.92 -4.33
N TYR A 371 17.23 -4.42 -3.79
CA TYR A 371 17.51 -4.34 -2.36
C TYR A 371 18.57 -3.28 -2.12
N TYR A 372 18.14 -2.11 -1.63
CA TYR A 372 19.03 -1.14 -1.04
C TYR A 372 19.24 -1.49 0.43
N ILE A 373 20.48 -1.75 0.84
CA ILE A 373 20.77 -2.12 2.22
C ILE A 373 20.76 -0.85 3.07
N LEU A 374 19.64 -0.60 3.75
CA LEU A 374 19.50 0.55 4.66
C LEU A 374 20.40 0.38 5.88
N ASP A 375 20.49 -0.84 6.41
CA ASP A 375 21.38 -1.22 7.52
C ASP A 375 21.72 -2.72 7.47
N SER A 376 22.83 -3.14 8.07
CA SER A 376 23.18 -4.57 8.16
C SER A 376 24.13 -4.88 9.32
N LYS A 377 24.06 -6.11 9.87
CA LYS A 377 25.08 -6.60 10.83
C LYS A 377 26.26 -7.26 10.11
N PRO A 378 27.44 -7.35 10.79
CA PRO A 378 28.57 -8.08 10.24
C PRO A 378 28.22 -9.52 9.85
N GLY A 379 28.50 -9.90 8.60
CA GLY A 379 28.24 -11.23 8.07
C GLY A 379 26.88 -11.39 7.39
N ALA A 380 26.05 -10.36 7.35
CA ALA A 380 24.83 -10.32 6.54
C ALA A 380 25.15 -10.55 5.05
N LYS A 381 24.19 -11.17 4.35
CA LYS A 381 24.32 -11.51 2.93
C LYS A 381 23.02 -11.31 2.17
N VAL A 382 23.12 -11.21 0.86
CA VAL A 382 22.02 -11.39 -0.09
C VAL A 382 22.31 -12.61 -0.96
N TYR A 383 21.32 -13.50 -1.10
CA TYR A 383 21.36 -14.58 -2.08
C TYR A 383 20.84 -14.06 -3.40
N LEU A 384 21.60 -14.21 -4.49
CA LEU A 384 21.29 -13.59 -5.77
C LEU A 384 21.86 -14.38 -6.94
N GLY A 385 21.02 -14.72 -7.90
CA GLY A 385 21.43 -15.42 -9.12
C GLY A 385 21.99 -16.84 -8.88
N PHE A 386 22.16 -17.60 -9.95
CA PHE A 386 22.55 -19.01 -9.84
C PHE A 386 24.06 -19.20 -9.83
N GLN A 387 24.52 -20.33 -9.28
CA GLN A 387 25.89 -20.80 -9.46
C GLN A 387 26.20 -21.07 -10.94
N GLU A 388 27.46 -20.93 -11.35
CA GLU A 388 27.89 -21.11 -12.75
C GLU A 388 27.50 -22.49 -13.32
N ASP A 389 27.63 -23.53 -12.48
CA ASP A 389 27.36 -24.93 -12.79
C ASP A 389 25.93 -25.38 -12.45
N ILE A 390 24.99 -24.44 -12.30
CA ILE A 390 23.59 -24.75 -12.01
C ILE A 390 22.99 -25.76 -13.00
N ASP A 391 22.42 -26.84 -12.45
CA ASP A 391 21.53 -27.76 -13.15
C ASP A 391 20.08 -27.47 -12.74
N PRO A 392 19.24 -26.93 -13.64
CA PRO A 392 17.83 -26.64 -13.35
C PRO A 392 17.03 -27.85 -12.89
N PHE A 393 17.32 -29.05 -13.42
CA PHE A 393 16.60 -30.26 -13.08
C PHE A 393 16.92 -30.70 -11.64
N GLU A 394 18.19 -30.70 -11.26
CA GLU A 394 18.61 -31.03 -9.90
C GLU A 394 18.15 -29.99 -8.88
N PHE A 395 18.12 -28.70 -9.26
CA PHE A 395 17.56 -27.65 -8.40
C PHE A 395 16.06 -27.88 -8.16
N ARG A 396 15.29 -28.14 -9.22
CA ARG A 396 13.85 -28.42 -9.11
C ARG A 396 13.58 -29.59 -8.20
N LYS A 397 14.29 -30.70 -8.42
CA LYS A 397 14.17 -31.92 -7.63
C LYS A 397 14.50 -31.68 -6.16
N ALA A 398 15.52 -30.88 -5.86
CA ALA A 398 15.87 -30.53 -4.48
C ALA A 398 14.76 -29.71 -3.78
N LEU A 399 14.13 -28.78 -4.49
CA LEU A 399 13.00 -28.01 -3.98
C LEU A 399 11.78 -28.88 -3.72
N GLU A 400 11.40 -29.73 -4.68
CA GLU A 400 10.26 -30.65 -4.58
C GLU A 400 10.47 -31.67 -3.45
N HIS A 401 11.66 -32.27 -3.36
CA HIS A 401 12.04 -33.20 -2.28
C HIS A 401 12.00 -32.53 -0.90
N SER A 402 12.50 -31.29 -0.79
CA SER A 402 12.42 -30.50 0.44
C SER A 402 10.99 -30.24 0.87
N GLN A 403 10.12 -29.87 -0.08
CA GLN A 403 8.71 -29.63 0.18
C GLN A 403 7.96 -30.90 0.64
N GLU A 404 8.25 -32.04 0.03
CA GLU A 404 7.60 -33.33 0.35
C GLU A 404 8.10 -33.92 1.68
N HIS A 405 9.40 -33.82 1.95
CA HIS A 405 10.04 -34.51 3.08
C HIS A 405 10.45 -33.59 4.23
N LEU A 406 10.22 -32.28 4.13
CA LEU A 406 10.65 -31.26 5.10
C LEU A 406 12.16 -31.33 5.38
N GLU A 407 12.94 -31.54 4.33
CA GLU A 407 14.41 -31.61 4.41
C GLU A 407 15.04 -30.27 4.02
N LYS A 408 16.10 -29.86 4.72
CA LYS A 408 16.77 -28.59 4.46
C LYS A 408 17.55 -28.63 3.15
N ILE A 409 17.49 -27.53 2.38
CA ILE A 409 18.29 -27.36 1.18
C ILE A 409 19.54 -26.56 1.52
N ASN A 410 20.70 -27.02 1.06
CA ASN A 410 21.88 -26.16 0.99
C ASN A 410 21.73 -25.21 -0.22
N VAL A 411 21.10 -24.06 0.00
CA VAL A 411 20.79 -23.07 -1.04
C VAL A 411 22.04 -22.62 -1.80
N GLU A 412 23.18 -22.47 -1.11
CA GLU A 412 24.44 -22.00 -1.73
C GLU A 412 25.01 -22.97 -2.78
N ARG A 413 24.53 -24.23 -2.83
CA ARG A 413 24.85 -25.17 -3.93
C ARG A 413 24.25 -24.71 -5.27
N TYR A 414 23.16 -23.95 -5.24
CA TYR A 414 22.40 -23.60 -6.43
C TYR A 414 22.38 -22.09 -6.69
N VAL A 415 22.35 -21.28 -5.64
CA VAL A 415 22.24 -19.82 -5.67
C VAL A 415 23.51 -19.20 -5.10
N GLN A 416 24.04 -18.15 -5.71
CA GLN A 416 25.20 -17.43 -5.17
C GLN A 416 24.80 -16.60 -3.94
N SER A 417 25.78 -16.29 -3.09
CA SER A 417 25.59 -15.38 -1.96
C SER A 417 26.68 -14.31 -1.95
N PHE A 418 26.27 -13.07 -1.67
CA PHE A 418 27.15 -11.90 -1.64
C PHE A 418 27.05 -11.22 -0.29
N PRO A 419 28.17 -10.77 0.32
CA PRO A 419 28.12 -9.94 1.51
C PRO A 419 27.29 -8.67 1.26
N SER A 420 26.48 -8.27 2.23
CA SER A 420 25.70 -7.04 2.17
C SER A 420 26.20 -6.00 3.17
N HIS A 421 26.53 -4.81 2.67
CA HIS A 421 26.95 -3.69 3.49
C HIS A 421 25.96 -2.55 3.34
N LYS A 422 25.89 -1.72 4.39
CA LYS A 422 25.11 -0.49 4.37
C LYS A 422 25.39 0.32 3.11
N HIS A 423 24.32 0.66 2.40
CA HIS A 423 24.28 1.40 1.15
C HIS A 423 24.68 0.67 -0.14
N ASP A 424 24.85 -0.66 -0.09
CA ASP A 424 24.91 -1.50 -1.29
C ASP A 424 23.51 -1.54 -1.97
N LEU A 425 23.49 -1.71 -3.29
CA LEU A 425 22.27 -1.89 -4.08
C LEU A 425 22.36 -3.15 -4.94
N PHE A 426 21.48 -4.12 -4.66
CA PHE A 426 21.33 -5.35 -5.45
C PHE A 426 20.13 -5.23 -6.38
N LEU A 427 20.26 -5.72 -7.61
CA LEU A 427 19.30 -5.54 -8.69
C LEU A 427 18.58 -6.86 -8.99
N ILE A 428 17.24 -6.83 -8.95
CA ILE A 428 16.40 -8.01 -9.01
C ILE A 428 15.31 -7.80 -10.10
N PRO A 429 15.70 -7.80 -11.37
CA PRO A 429 14.73 -7.85 -12.47
C PRO A 429 13.96 -9.18 -12.45
N ASN A 430 12.76 -9.21 -13.03
CA ASN A 430 11.88 -10.39 -13.07
C ASN A 430 12.60 -11.66 -13.53
N GLY A 431 12.30 -12.79 -12.88
CA GLY A 431 12.96 -14.07 -13.14
C GLY A 431 14.32 -14.27 -12.46
N THR A 432 14.85 -13.26 -11.75
CA THR A 432 16.06 -13.45 -10.91
C THR A 432 15.71 -14.23 -9.65
N VAL A 433 16.43 -15.33 -9.38
CA VAL A 433 16.39 -15.99 -8.07
C VAL A 433 17.08 -15.13 -7.03
N HIS A 434 16.42 -14.89 -5.90
CA HIS A 434 16.99 -14.04 -4.84
C HIS A 434 16.39 -14.37 -3.46
N SER A 435 17.05 -13.88 -2.40
CA SER A 435 16.58 -13.88 -1.01
C SER A 435 17.43 -12.92 -0.17
N SER A 436 16.80 -12.14 0.71
CA SER A 436 17.51 -11.39 1.74
C SER A 436 17.90 -12.33 2.88
N GLY A 437 19.18 -12.40 3.22
CA GLY A 437 19.65 -13.15 4.37
C GLY A 437 19.27 -12.45 5.69
N ILE A 438 19.43 -13.17 6.80
CA ILE A 438 19.33 -12.63 8.15
C ILE A 438 20.23 -11.41 8.34
N ASP A 439 19.80 -10.52 9.23
CA ASP A 439 20.53 -9.32 9.65
C ASP A 439 20.71 -8.22 8.60
N ASN A 440 19.71 -8.07 7.72
CA ASN A 440 19.56 -6.95 6.81
C ASN A 440 18.31 -6.13 7.14
N MET A 441 18.44 -4.82 7.04
CA MET A 441 17.32 -3.90 6.92
C MET A 441 17.33 -3.41 5.48
N VAL A 442 16.41 -3.96 4.68
CA VAL A 442 16.35 -3.66 3.25
C VAL A 442 15.30 -2.59 3.01
N LEU A 443 15.70 -1.52 2.30
CA LEU A 443 14.77 -0.69 1.55
C LEU A 443 14.58 -1.36 0.18
N GLU A 444 13.43 -2.00 0.00
CA GLU A 444 13.03 -2.53 -1.30
C GLU A 444 12.50 -1.37 -2.15
N ILE A 445 13.19 -1.07 -3.26
CA ILE A 445 12.69 -0.13 -4.27
C ILE A 445 12.21 -0.97 -5.43
N SER A 446 10.94 -0.88 -5.78
CA SER A 446 10.35 -1.79 -6.76
C SER A 446 9.18 -1.20 -7.53
N ALA A 447 8.75 -1.92 -8.56
CA ALA A 447 7.49 -1.68 -9.23
C ALA A 447 6.31 -2.02 -8.31
N THR A 448 5.19 -1.28 -8.42
CA THR A 448 4.10 -1.35 -7.44
C THR A 448 3.24 -2.65 -7.36
N PRO A 449 3.24 -3.64 -8.27
CA PRO A 449 2.57 -4.92 -7.98
C PRO A 449 3.20 -5.55 -6.74
N TYR A 450 2.38 -6.06 -5.82
CA TYR A 450 2.86 -6.30 -4.45
C TYR A 450 2.60 -7.69 -3.87
N ILE A 451 1.90 -8.56 -4.61
CA ILE A 451 1.62 -9.93 -4.15
C ILE A 451 2.33 -11.01 -4.98
N PHE A 452 3.09 -10.63 -6.01
CA PHE A 452 3.59 -11.55 -7.04
C PHE A 452 5.02 -12.03 -6.75
N THR A 453 5.12 -12.80 -5.67
CA THR A 453 6.38 -13.42 -5.22
C THR A 453 6.26 -14.95 -5.30
N PHE A 454 6.99 -15.58 -6.21
CA PHE A 454 7.01 -17.04 -6.34
C PHE A 454 8.07 -17.63 -5.42
N LYS A 455 7.67 -17.88 -4.18
CA LYS A 455 8.48 -18.58 -3.18
C LYS A 455 8.77 -20.01 -3.65
N MET A 456 10.03 -20.42 -3.63
CA MET A 456 10.49 -21.76 -4.01
C MET A 456 10.96 -22.55 -2.81
N TYR A 457 11.64 -21.88 -1.87
CA TYR A 457 12.11 -22.49 -0.65
C TYR A 457 12.08 -21.47 0.47
N ASP A 458 11.68 -21.92 1.66
CA ASP A 458 11.39 -21.04 2.76
C ASP A 458 12.11 -21.38 4.05
N TRP A 459 13.27 -22.04 3.93
CA TRP A 459 14.10 -22.43 5.08
C TRP A 459 13.40 -23.39 6.07
N LEU A 460 12.26 -23.96 5.65
CA LEU A 460 11.32 -24.72 6.47
C LEU A 460 10.74 -23.91 7.64
N THR A 461 10.70 -22.59 7.50
CA THR A 461 10.07 -21.70 8.47
C THR A 461 8.56 -21.88 8.44
N LEU A 462 7.96 -21.91 9.63
CA LEU A 462 6.51 -21.94 9.79
C LEU A 462 5.96 -20.52 9.85
N ASP A 463 4.72 -20.34 9.43
CA ASP A 463 3.99 -19.10 9.70
C ASP A 463 3.79 -18.88 11.21
N LEU A 464 3.25 -17.72 11.59
CA LEU A 464 3.01 -17.39 12.99
C LEU A 464 1.95 -18.28 13.66
N ASN A 465 1.22 -19.09 12.89
CA ASN A 465 0.25 -20.07 13.37
C ASN A 465 0.83 -21.50 13.41
N GLY A 466 2.11 -21.68 13.04
CA GLY A 466 2.78 -22.98 13.02
C GLY A 466 2.54 -23.82 11.76
N ASN A 467 2.00 -23.25 10.68
CA ASN A 467 1.79 -23.97 9.42
C ASN A 467 2.92 -23.72 8.41
N PRO A 468 3.23 -24.67 7.51
CA PRO A 468 4.12 -24.41 6.39
C PRO A 468 3.60 -23.27 5.50
N ARG A 469 4.49 -22.37 5.08
CA ARG A 469 4.11 -21.29 4.15
C ARG A 469 3.87 -21.83 2.73
N PRO A 470 2.94 -21.24 1.96
CA PRO A 470 2.72 -21.63 0.56
C PRO A 470 3.98 -21.48 -0.30
N ILE A 471 4.29 -22.50 -1.10
CA ILE A 471 5.40 -22.55 -2.05
C ILE A 471 4.84 -22.70 -3.47
N ASN A 472 5.47 -22.04 -4.45
CA ASN A 472 5.03 -21.89 -5.82
C ASN A 472 6.11 -22.33 -6.84
N ILE A 473 6.71 -23.52 -6.65
CA ILE A 473 7.81 -24.04 -7.50
C ILE A 473 7.44 -23.97 -9.00
N ALA A 474 6.24 -24.43 -9.38
CA ALA A 474 5.85 -24.45 -10.79
C ALA A 474 5.77 -23.04 -11.41
N HIS A 475 5.19 -22.06 -10.72
CA HIS A 475 5.17 -20.67 -11.18
C HIS A 475 6.58 -20.10 -11.27
N ALA A 476 7.44 -20.38 -10.29
CA ALA A 476 8.82 -19.93 -10.32
C ALA A 476 9.57 -20.49 -11.54
N PHE A 477 9.49 -21.79 -11.82
CA PHE A 477 10.18 -22.42 -12.95
C PHE A 477 9.71 -21.95 -14.32
N ASN A 478 8.48 -21.41 -14.43
CA ASN A 478 8.02 -20.75 -15.65
C ASN A 478 8.64 -19.37 -15.86
N ASN A 479 9.35 -18.81 -14.88
CA ASN A 479 9.88 -17.46 -14.89
C ASN A 479 11.38 -17.37 -14.62
N LEU A 480 12.00 -18.37 -13.99
CA LEU A 480 13.42 -18.37 -13.67
C LEU A 480 14.29 -18.21 -14.91
N ARG A 481 15.23 -17.27 -14.82
CA ARG A 481 16.25 -17.00 -15.83
C ARG A 481 17.58 -17.60 -15.41
N PHE A 482 17.82 -18.84 -15.82
CA PHE A 482 19.02 -19.60 -15.47
C PHE A 482 20.31 -19.05 -16.09
N GLU A 483 20.21 -18.17 -17.08
CA GLU A 483 21.32 -17.42 -17.65
C GLU A 483 21.91 -16.37 -16.68
N ARG A 484 21.18 -15.99 -15.61
CA ARG A 484 21.63 -15.07 -14.56
C ARG A 484 22.48 -15.82 -13.53
N LYS A 485 23.67 -16.20 -13.95
CA LYS A 485 24.55 -17.09 -13.19
C LYS A 485 26.02 -16.71 -13.26
N GLY A 486 26.81 -17.21 -12.30
CA GLY A 486 28.24 -16.93 -12.18
C GLY A 486 28.55 -15.43 -12.25
N LYS A 487 29.55 -15.06 -13.07
CA LYS A 487 30.04 -13.68 -13.18
C LYS A 487 29.00 -12.67 -13.67
N VAL A 488 28.02 -13.11 -14.45
CA VAL A 488 26.93 -12.23 -14.94
C VAL A 488 26.17 -11.59 -13.76
N VAL A 489 26.11 -12.28 -12.62
CA VAL A 489 25.44 -11.75 -11.43
C VAL A 489 26.20 -10.57 -10.84
N GLU A 490 27.52 -10.69 -10.65
CA GLU A 490 28.35 -9.58 -10.15
C GLU A 490 28.39 -8.39 -11.12
N GLU A 491 28.41 -8.66 -12.42
CA GLU A 491 28.53 -7.64 -13.47
C GLU A 491 27.22 -6.91 -13.75
N GLU A 492 26.08 -7.60 -13.72
CA GLU A 492 24.78 -7.02 -14.13
C GLU A 492 23.76 -6.87 -13.01
N HIS A 493 23.94 -7.54 -11.85
CA HIS A 493 22.93 -7.59 -10.78
C HIS A 493 23.39 -6.95 -9.46
N ILE A 494 24.61 -6.42 -9.42
CA ILE A 494 25.12 -5.61 -8.30
C ILE A 494 25.42 -4.23 -8.87
N ALA A 495 24.83 -3.19 -8.29
CA ALA A 495 25.07 -1.84 -8.76
C ALA A 495 26.49 -1.38 -8.39
N HIS A 496 27.18 -0.76 -9.35
CA HIS A 496 28.51 -0.19 -9.15
C HIS A 496 28.37 1.34 -9.07
N PRO A 497 28.47 1.95 -7.87
CA PRO A 497 28.20 3.37 -7.68
C PRO A 497 29.21 4.25 -8.44
N VAL A 498 28.73 5.32 -9.10
CA VAL A 498 29.58 6.29 -9.80
C VAL A 498 29.15 7.71 -9.44
N THR A 499 30.10 8.57 -9.04
CA THR A 499 29.83 10.01 -8.90
C THR A 499 29.58 10.62 -10.27
N VAL A 500 28.37 11.16 -10.49
CA VAL A 500 27.96 11.77 -11.76
C VAL A 500 27.93 13.29 -11.70
N ASP A 501 27.83 13.87 -10.51
CA ASP A 501 27.96 15.31 -10.29
C ASP A 501 28.46 15.61 -8.86
N LYS A 502 29.00 16.80 -8.64
CA LYS A 502 29.44 17.26 -7.32
C LYS A 502 29.51 18.78 -7.20
N GLY A 503 29.25 19.27 -6.00
CA GLY A 503 29.39 20.67 -5.62
C GLY A 503 30.51 20.92 -4.63
N ALA A 504 30.36 21.97 -3.82
CA ALA A 504 31.33 22.35 -2.80
C ALA A 504 31.39 21.35 -1.64
N ASP A 505 30.23 20.82 -1.24
CA ASP A 505 30.06 19.95 -0.07
C ASP A 505 29.00 18.86 -0.28
N TRP A 506 28.65 18.59 -1.54
CA TRP A 506 27.71 17.55 -1.96
C TRP A 506 28.22 16.74 -3.16
N GLU A 507 27.79 15.49 -3.26
CA GLU A 507 28.01 14.58 -4.38
C GLU A 507 26.70 13.91 -4.80
N LEU A 508 26.49 13.77 -6.11
CA LEU A 508 25.42 12.97 -6.69
C LEU A 508 26.02 11.65 -7.18
N ILE A 509 25.64 10.57 -6.54
CA ILE A 509 26.09 9.22 -6.86
C ILE A 509 24.99 8.52 -7.65
N HIS A 510 25.30 8.05 -8.85
CA HIS A 510 24.43 7.16 -9.62
C HIS A 510 24.62 5.73 -9.11
N LEU A 511 23.51 5.10 -8.72
CA LEU A 511 23.43 3.68 -8.39
C LEU A 511 22.68 3.00 -9.56
N PRO A 512 23.38 2.67 -10.66
CA PRO A 512 22.72 2.27 -11.90
C PRO A 512 21.87 1.04 -11.71
N THR A 513 20.59 1.12 -12.08
CA THR A 513 19.68 -0.03 -12.04
C THR A 513 19.76 -0.88 -13.31
N HIS A 514 19.24 -2.11 -13.23
CA HIS A 514 19.23 -3.03 -14.36
C HIS A 514 18.43 -2.46 -15.55
N ARG A 515 18.83 -2.80 -16.78
CA ARG A 515 18.18 -2.36 -18.03
C ARG A 515 16.69 -2.72 -18.15
N GLU A 516 16.26 -3.76 -17.43
CA GLU A 516 14.84 -4.17 -17.39
C GLU A 516 14.03 -3.37 -16.36
N HIS A 517 14.66 -2.62 -15.45
CA HIS A 517 13.95 -1.73 -14.54
C HIS A 517 13.58 -0.44 -15.26
N PHE A 518 12.32 -0.01 -15.11
CA PHE A 518 11.85 1.29 -15.62
C PHE A 518 12.24 2.48 -14.73
N TYR A 519 12.73 2.24 -13.53
CA TYR A 519 13.19 3.27 -12.61
C TYR A 519 14.70 3.20 -12.42
N ASP A 520 15.30 4.31 -12.03
CA ASP A 520 16.71 4.43 -11.68
C ASP A 520 16.88 5.05 -10.29
N VAL A 521 18.07 4.94 -9.73
CA VAL A 521 18.37 5.34 -8.36
C VAL A 521 19.60 6.22 -8.30
N HIS A 522 19.46 7.39 -7.70
CA HIS A 522 20.58 8.22 -7.27
C HIS A 522 20.66 8.24 -5.74
N ARG A 523 21.87 8.44 -5.22
CA ARG A 523 22.13 8.79 -3.82
C ARG A 523 22.78 10.18 -3.77
N ILE A 524 22.13 11.10 -3.08
CA ILE A 524 22.63 12.46 -2.89
C ILE A 524 23.30 12.50 -1.53
N GLU A 525 24.61 12.77 -1.49
CA GLU A 525 25.38 12.90 -0.25
C GLU A 525 25.77 14.36 -0.03
N PHE A 526 25.47 14.97 1.12
CA PHE A 526 25.70 16.41 1.34
C PHE A 526 25.89 16.78 2.82
N ASN A 527 26.70 17.82 3.08
CA ASN A 527 26.94 18.31 4.43
C ASN A 527 25.99 19.43 4.84
N THR A 528 25.73 20.40 3.96
CA THR A 528 24.88 21.56 4.27
C THR A 528 23.59 21.58 3.45
N THR A 529 23.66 21.85 2.14
CA THR A 529 22.49 22.01 1.28
C THR A 529 22.73 21.48 -0.12
N VAL A 530 21.67 21.00 -0.76
CA VAL A 530 21.68 20.60 -2.17
C VAL A 530 20.38 21.04 -2.83
N GLU A 531 20.48 21.51 -4.07
CA GLU A 531 19.36 21.91 -4.92
C GLU A 531 19.16 20.86 -6.01
N VAL A 532 17.90 20.54 -6.32
CA VAL A 532 17.56 19.46 -7.24
C VAL A 532 16.37 19.86 -8.10
N ASP A 533 16.52 19.70 -9.42
CA ASP A 533 15.42 19.82 -10.38
C ASP A 533 14.71 18.47 -10.54
N THR A 534 13.38 18.50 -10.67
CA THR A 534 12.56 17.29 -10.87
C THR A 534 12.59 16.77 -12.30
N GLU A 535 13.02 17.61 -13.25
CA GLU A 535 13.08 17.29 -14.68
C GLU A 535 11.74 16.74 -15.24
N ASP A 536 10.64 17.30 -14.73
CA ASP A 536 9.27 16.88 -15.03
C ASP A 536 9.01 15.38 -14.73
N SER A 537 9.64 14.85 -13.69
CA SER A 537 9.48 13.49 -13.19
C SER A 537 9.26 13.48 -11.67
N CYS A 538 8.47 12.54 -11.17
CA CYS A 538 8.35 12.35 -9.72
C CYS A 538 9.65 11.81 -9.13
N HIS A 539 9.99 12.25 -7.93
CA HIS A 539 11.05 11.67 -7.12
C HIS A 539 10.47 11.01 -5.87
N VAL A 540 10.82 9.75 -5.63
CA VAL A 540 10.58 9.07 -4.35
C VAL A 540 11.88 9.11 -3.57
N LEU A 541 11.86 9.69 -2.37
CA LEU A 541 13.05 9.92 -1.57
C LEU A 541 12.98 9.31 -0.18
N MET A 542 14.14 8.98 0.36
CA MET A 542 14.33 8.58 1.76
C MET A 542 15.67 9.08 2.29
N LEU A 543 15.68 9.61 3.51
CA LEU A 543 16.92 9.88 4.23
C LEU A 543 17.49 8.56 4.78
N VAL A 544 18.62 8.12 4.24
CA VAL A 544 19.24 6.81 4.53
C VAL A 544 20.57 6.90 5.31
N GLU A 545 21.03 8.11 5.62
CA GLU A 545 22.13 8.41 6.55
C GLU A 545 21.96 9.86 7.02
N GLY A 546 22.35 10.17 8.26
CA GLY A 546 22.06 11.47 8.89
C GLY A 546 20.82 11.41 9.78
N ALA A 547 20.59 12.43 10.59
CA ALA A 547 19.50 12.43 11.58
C ALA A 547 18.20 13.01 11.01
N SER A 548 18.29 14.18 10.36
CA SER A 548 17.13 14.83 9.75
C SER A 548 17.54 15.82 8.65
N ILE A 549 16.63 16.02 7.71
CA ILE A 549 16.72 17.00 6.64
C ILE A 549 15.49 17.90 6.65
N GLU A 550 15.66 19.15 6.24
CA GLU A 550 14.56 20.06 5.93
C GLU A 550 14.42 20.20 4.42
N LEU A 551 13.18 20.18 3.95
CA LEU A 551 12.83 20.43 2.56
C LEU A 551 12.31 21.85 2.42
N GLU A 552 12.81 22.55 1.43
CA GLU A 552 12.29 23.85 1.01
C GLU A 552 11.87 23.84 -0.45
N ILE A 553 10.74 24.51 -0.72
CA ILE A 553 10.16 24.71 -2.05
C ILE A 553 9.84 26.21 -2.15
N ASP A 554 10.26 26.85 -3.25
CA ASP A 554 10.12 28.30 -3.46
C ASP A 554 10.65 29.16 -2.29
N GLY A 555 11.69 28.68 -1.60
CA GLY A 555 12.30 29.37 -0.45
C GLY A 555 11.49 29.29 0.86
N LEU A 556 10.43 28.47 0.89
CA LEU A 556 9.62 28.22 2.08
C LEU A 556 9.83 26.78 2.56
N LYS A 557 9.86 26.60 3.88
CA LYS A 557 9.90 25.27 4.50
C LYS A 557 8.64 24.49 4.12
N ALA A 558 8.84 23.36 3.45
CA ALA A 558 7.78 22.45 3.01
C ALA A 558 7.69 21.17 3.87
N GLY A 559 8.77 20.81 4.57
CA GLY A 559 8.75 19.64 5.45
C GLY A 559 10.06 19.43 6.22
N THR A 560 10.02 18.53 7.19
CA THR A 560 11.20 17.99 7.87
C THR A 560 11.08 16.48 7.88
N PHE A 561 12.14 15.80 7.47
CA PHE A 561 12.18 14.35 7.33
C PHE A 561 13.30 13.77 8.19
N ALA A 562 12.94 12.84 9.06
CA ALA A 562 13.89 12.09 9.88
C ALA A 562 14.49 10.92 9.09
N TYR A 563 15.53 10.32 9.67
CA TYR A 563 16.11 9.09 9.17
C TYR A 563 15.03 8.01 8.91
N ALA A 564 15.18 7.30 7.79
CA ALA A 564 14.29 6.25 7.29
C ALA A 564 12.89 6.72 6.83
N GLU A 565 12.57 8.01 6.85
CA GLU A 565 11.27 8.47 6.34
C GLU A 565 11.22 8.57 4.82
N THR A 566 10.21 7.94 4.22
CA THR A 566 9.88 8.09 2.80
C THR A 566 9.05 9.34 2.55
N PHE A 567 9.37 10.10 1.50
CA PHE A 567 8.56 11.21 1.00
C PHE A 567 8.66 11.33 -0.52
N VAL A 568 7.61 11.89 -1.14
CA VAL A 568 7.51 12.03 -2.59
C VAL A 568 7.50 13.50 -2.98
N ILE A 569 8.36 13.86 -3.93
CA ILE A 569 8.33 15.15 -4.61
C ILE A 569 7.66 14.95 -5.97
N PRO A 570 6.43 15.48 -6.17
CA PRO A 570 5.76 15.50 -7.46
C PRO A 570 6.60 16.14 -8.57
N ALA A 571 6.35 15.73 -9.81
CA ALA A 571 6.95 16.38 -10.99
C ALA A 571 6.65 17.88 -11.04
N ALA A 572 5.41 18.28 -10.70
CA ALA A 572 4.95 19.66 -10.74
C ALA A 572 5.65 20.60 -9.74
N THR A 573 6.38 20.06 -8.75
CA THR A 573 7.21 20.85 -7.84
C THR A 573 8.37 21.54 -8.57
N LYS A 574 8.85 20.96 -9.68
CA LYS A 574 9.93 21.45 -10.57
C LYS A 574 11.33 21.54 -9.94
N HIS A 575 11.43 22.12 -8.75
CA HIS A 575 12.69 22.38 -8.08
C HIS A 575 12.51 22.35 -6.56
N TYR A 576 13.49 21.82 -5.84
CA TYR A 576 13.50 21.82 -4.38
C TYR A 576 14.91 21.86 -3.81
N ARG A 577 15.00 22.30 -2.55
CA ARG A 577 16.25 22.34 -1.79
C ARG A 577 16.15 21.45 -0.56
N LEU A 578 17.17 20.62 -0.35
CA LEU A 578 17.35 19.84 0.87
C LEU A 578 18.42 20.49 1.74
N ILE A 579 18.15 20.59 3.04
CA ILE A 579 19.03 21.19 4.03
C ILE A 579 19.30 20.16 5.12
N ASN A 580 20.56 19.80 5.32
CA ASN A 580 20.97 18.89 6.38
C ASN A 580 20.92 19.64 7.73
N ARG A 581 20.19 19.09 8.69
CA ARG A 581 20.07 19.65 10.04
C ARG A 581 20.90 18.87 11.07
N SER A 582 21.74 17.94 10.60
CA SER A 582 22.58 17.09 11.44
C SER A 582 24.06 17.37 11.26
N ASP A 583 24.87 17.03 12.26
CA ASP A 583 26.33 17.21 12.25
C ASP A 583 27.08 16.18 11.38
N LYS A 584 26.36 15.17 10.87
CA LYS A 584 26.89 14.12 10.00
C LYS A 584 26.44 14.36 8.57
N ILE A 585 27.15 13.79 7.61
CA ILE A 585 26.73 13.81 6.22
C ILE A 585 25.31 13.21 6.08
N ALA A 586 24.44 13.91 5.36
CA ALA A 586 23.14 13.37 4.98
C ALA A 586 23.30 12.57 3.69
N LYS A 587 22.68 11.39 3.62
CA LYS A 587 22.54 10.63 2.36
C LYS A 587 21.08 10.40 2.08
N VAL A 588 20.63 10.80 0.89
CA VAL A 588 19.24 10.68 0.48
C VAL A 588 19.17 9.82 -0.77
N ILE A 589 18.42 8.71 -0.70
CA ILE A 589 18.07 7.95 -1.89
C ILE A 589 17.00 8.69 -2.66
N LYS A 590 17.15 8.74 -3.98
CA LYS A 590 16.22 9.35 -4.94
C LYS A 590 15.94 8.33 -6.04
N ALA A 591 14.76 7.71 -6.01
CA ALA A 591 14.27 6.86 -7.08
C ALA A 591 13.37 7.68 -8.03
N PHE A 592 13.52 7.46 -9.34
CA PHE A 592 12.77 8.17 -10.38
C PHE A 592 12.61 7.30 -11.63
N ILE A 593 11.63 7.63 -12.47
CA ILE A 593 11.37 6.89 -13.72
C ILE A 593 12.42 7.28 -14.77
N LYS A 594 12.99 6.29 -15.47
CA LYS A 594 13.96 6.50 -16.55
C LYS A 594 13.32 7.17 -17.75
N GLU A 595 14.08 8.02 -18.43
CA GLU A 595 13.59 8.80 -19.57
C GLU A 595 13.23 7.92 -20.78
N GLU A 596 13.97 6.82 -21.00
CA GLU A 596 13.76 5.86 -22.08
C GLU A 596 12.70 4.78 -21.79
N THR A 597 11.97 4.90 -20.68
CA THR A 597 10.99 3.88 -20.24
C THR A 597 9.93 3.61 -21.30
N LYS A 598 9.70 2.33 -21.56
CA LYS A 598 8.58 1.82 -22.37
C LYS A 598 7.94 0.67 -21.59
N LEU A 599 6.62 0.73 -21.40
CA LEU A 599 5.89 -0.29 -20.66
C LEU A 599 5.64 -1.54 -21.48
#